data_AF-A0A859DRC9-F1
#
_entry.id   AF-A0A859DRC9-F1
#
_cell.length_a   1.000
_cell.length_b   1.000
_cell.length_c   1.000
_cell.angle_alpha   90.00
_cell.angle_beta   90.00
_cell.angle_gamma   90.00
#
_symmetry.space_group_name_H-M   'P 1'
#
loop_
_entity.id
_entity.type
_entity.pdbx_description
1 polymer ?
#
loop_
_entity_poly.entity_id
_entity_poly.type
_entity_poly.pdbx_seq_one_letter_code
_entity_poly.pdbx_strand_id
1 'polypeptide(L)'
;MWVQKYWMDNGRCFTSERITDGYGAQQQWGGTKENVDTKFDRIPAYVILNDGLSGDTDGESEVAELSDDDAWYGKLKSYNIDALRKGMNQITWMSGVDPESSQNFRYVPGALWDIKADPSQASGDSNAATVHVGTISNGFEYSAAFQNSLSNIKQDMRDLLGIPDLNQESTKDMITSGKGLKALYWPLICRCEEKMASWKPALEWLAELLLSAADAFPALHQVYGDFKAAPYAITIDNQYPLPEDEGDEKQLDLSEVNDKTRSAKSYIMKWGGAATKGTDPDDADAELEQIAKEQQMFNDSFVAEPELIGGAE
;
A
#
# COMPACT_ATOMS: atom_id res chain seq x y z
N MET A 1 16.57 -28.31 -3.02
CA MET A 1 16.83 -27.00 -3.63
C MET A 1 17.11 -27.19 -5.12
N TRP A 2 16.29 -26.59 -5.98
CA TRP A 2 16.52 -26.56 -7.42
C TRP A 2 17.49 -25.43 -7.74
N VAL A 3 18.52 -25.71 -8.53
CA VAL A 3 19.55 -24.74 -8.91
C VAL A 3 19.62 -24.71 -10.43
N GLN A 4 19.37 -23.53 -10.98
CA GLN A 4 19.49 -23.25 -12.40
C GLN A 4 20.62 -22.25 -12.61
N LYS A 5 21.55 -22.58 -13.51
CA LYS A 5 22.69 -21.74 -13.87
C LYS A 5 22.59 -21.39 -15.35
N TYR A 6 22.63 -20.10 -15.65
CA TYR A 6 22.76 -19.58 -17.00
C TYR A 6 24.17 -19.01 -17.20
N TRP A 7 24.76 -19.20 -18.37
CA TRP A 7 25.98 -18.49 -18.78
C TRP A 7 25.96 -18.22 -20.28
N MET A 8 26.72 -17.21 -20.68
CA MET A 8 26.92 -16.85 -22.08
C MET A 8 28.22 -17.47 -22.57
N ASP A 9 28.16 -18.20 -23.69
CA ASP A 9 29.34 -18.64 -24.43
C ASP A 9 29.11 -18.40 -25.93
N ASN A 10 30.07 -17.74 -26.58
CA ASN A 10 30.02 -17.36 -28.00
C ASN A 10 28.71 -16.70 -28.47
N GLY A 11 28.12 -15.83 -27.63
CA GLY A 11 26.89 -15.10 -27.95
C GLY A 11 25.60 -15.93 -27.87
N ARG A 12 25.65 -17.13 -27.26
CA ARG A 12 24.46 -17.94 -26.96
C ARG A 12 24.36 -18.25 -25.47
N CYS A 13 23.13 -18.31 -24.98
CA CYS A 13 22.84 -18.64 -23.60
C CYS A 13 22.70 -20.16 -23.41
N PHE A 14 23.48 -20.70 -22.48
CA PHE A 14 23.41 -22.10 -22.07
C PHE A 14 22.81 -22.21 -20.67
N THR A 15 22.07 -23.30 -20.43
CA THR A 15 21.47 -23.60 -19.13
C THR A 15 21.96 -24.94 -18.60
N SER A 16 22.26 -24.95 -17.30
CA SER A 16 22.42 -26.16 -16.50
C SER A 16 21.42 -26.15 -15.36
N GLU A 17 20.63 -27.22 -15.24
CA GLU A 17 19.65 -27.44 -14.18
C GLU A 17 20.05 -28.66 -13.37
N ARG A 18 20.10 -28.49 -12.05
CA ARG A 18 20.33 -29.60 -11.11
C ARG A 18 19.40 -29.50 -9.91
N ILE A 19 18.99 -30.65 -9.37
CA ILE A 19 18.31 -30.73 -8.09
C ILE A 19 19.31 -31.20 -7.04
N THR A 20 19.42 -30.43 -5.97
CA THR A 20 20.28 -30.70 -4.82
C THR A 20 19.45 -30.92 -3.57
N ASP A 21 19.83 -31.90 -2.75
CA ASP A 21 19.30 -32.07 -1.40
C ASP A 21 19.79 -30.92 -0.47
N GLY A 22 19.17 -30.75 0.70
CA GLY A 22 19.55 -29.74 1.72
C GLY A 22 20.99 -29.86 2.23
N TYR A 23 21.68 -30.96 1.91
CA TYR A 23 23.10 -31.19 2.18
C TYR A 23 24.02 -30.99 0.96
N GLY A 24 23.51 -30.48 -0.16
CA GLY A 24 24.29 -30.17 -1.36
C GLY A 24 24.60 -31.38 -2.27
N ALA A 25 24.14 -32.58 -1.93
CA ALA A 25 24.26 -33.76 -2.79
C ALA A 25 23.27 -33.67 -3.97
N GLN A 26 23.75 -33.94 -5.19
CA GLN A 26 22.89 -33.99 -6.38
C GLN A 26 22.00 -35.23 -6.32
N GLN A 27 20.68 -35.03 -6.44
CA GLN A 27 19.74 -36.14 -6.62
C GLN A 27 19.58 -36.42 -8.12
N GLN A 28 19.60 -37.70 -8.50
CA GLN A 28 19.33 -38.10 -9.88
C GLN A 28 17.87 -37.82 -10.21
N TRP A 29 17.64 -36.75 -10.97
CA TRP A 29 16.34 -36.39 -11.51
C TRP A 29 16.38 -36.44 -13.04
N GLY A 30 15.35 -37.05 -13.63
CA GLY A 30 15.25 -37.25 -15.09
C GLY A 30 15.15 -35.97 -15.92
N GLY A 31 15.07 -34.80 -15.29
CA GLY A 31 15.11 -33.48 -15.93
C GLY A 31 16.46 -32.74 -15.77
N THR A 32 17.52 -33.41 -15.31
CA THR A 32 18.86 -32.79 -15.22
C THR A 32 19.35 -32.44 -16.63
N LYS A 33 19.30 -31.16 -16.97
CA LYS A 33 19.77 -30.62 -18.24
C LYS A 33 21.16 -30.04 -18.01
N GLU A 34 22.16 -30.53 -18.74
CA GLU A 34 23.52 -30.01 -18.67
C GLU A 34 23.89 -29.42 -20.03
N ASN A 35 24.33 -28.15 -20.04
CA ASN A 35 24.78 -27.43 -21.23
C ASN A 35 23.77 -27.42 -22.39
N VAL A 36 22.48 -27.21 -22.08
CA VAL A 36 21.47 -27.09 -23.13
C VAL A 36 21.50 -25.67 -23.69
N ASP A 37 21.71 -25.55 -25.01
CA ASP A 37 21.61 -24.29 -25.75
C ASP A 37 20.14 -23.84 -25.72
N THR A 38 19.88 -22.69 -25.11
CA THR A 38 18.54 -22.10 -25.03
C THR A 38 18.15 -21.34 -26.30
N LYS A 39 19.10 -21.18 -27.24
CA LYS A 39 18.99 -20.38 -28.47
C LYS A 39 18.81 -18.88 -28.25
N PHE A 40 18.82 -18.41 -27.01
CA PHE A 40 18.77 -16.98 -26.71
C PHE A 40 20.15 -16.32 -26.93
N ASP A 41 20.11 -15.08 -27.40
CA ASP A 41 21.26 -14.18 -27.58
C ASP A 41 21.65 -13.43 -26.28
N ARG A 42 20.82 -13.56 -25.24
CA ARG A 42 20.94 -12.90 -23.94
C ARG A 42 20.52 -13.85 -22.81
N ILE A 43 20.96 -13.56 -21.59
CA ILE A 43 20.51 -14.30 -20.40
C ILE A 43 19.03 -13.96 -20.16
N PRO A 44 18.12 -14.94 -19.99
CA PRO A 44 16.70 -14.71 -19.78
C PRO A 44 16.40 -14.31 -18.32
N ALA A 45 17.18 -13.39 -17.77
CA ALA A 45 16.97 -12.82 -16.44
C ALA A 45 17.32 -11.32 -16.46
N TYR A 46 16.43 -10.51 -15.88
CA TYR A 46 16.65 -9.10 -15.64
C TYR A 46 16.66 -8.85 -14.14
N VAL A 47 17.69 -8.17 -13.65
CA VAL A 47 17.78 -7.79 -12.23
C VAL A 47 17.21 -6.39 -12.09
N ILE A 48 16.14 -6.26 -11.34
CA ILE A 48 15.56 -4.97 -10.97
C ILE A 48 16.19 -4.56 -9.65
N LEU A 49 17.00 -3.51 -9.68
CA LEU A 49 17.52 -2.88 -8.47
C LEU A 49 16.43 -1.98 -7.90
N ASN A 50 15.99 -2.27 -6.68
CA ASN A 50 15.01 -1.46 -5.98
C ASN A 50 15.72 -0.31 -5.29
N ASP A 51 15.55 0.90 -5.83
CA ASP A 51 16.19 2.13 -5.36
C ASP A 51 17.73 2.06 -5.36
N GLY A 52 18.39 3.17 -5.68
CA GLY A 52 19.85 3.19 -5.82
C GLY A 52 20.34 4.30 -6.75
N LEU A 53 21.49 4.88 -6.41
CA LEU A 53 22.12 5.88 -7.24
C LEU A 53 22.68 5.24 -8.51
N SER A 54 22.80 6.03 -9.58
CA SER A 54 23.44 5.58 -10.81
C SER A 54 24.88 5.13 -10.54
N GLY A 55 25.13 3.82 -10.53
CA GLY A 55 26.44 3.24 -10.26
C GLY A 55 26.52 2.35 -9.01
N ASP A 56 25.46 2.31 -8.19
CA ASP A 56 25.38 1.33 -7.10
C ASP A 56 25.07 -0.07 -7.65
N THR A 57 25.74 -1.06 -7.07
CA THR A 57 25.61 -2.47 -7.46
C THR A 57 24.50 -3.20 -6.72
N ASP A 58 24.07 -2.64 -5.59
CA ASP A 58 23.09 -3.22 -4.68
C ASP A 58 21.88 -2.29 -4.56
N GLY A 59 20.68 -2.87 -4.46
CA GLY A 59 19.46 -2.11 -4.18
C GLY A 59 19.21 -1.97 -2.68
N GLU A 60 18.43 -0.96 -2.31
CA GLU A 60 18.01 -0.74 -0.93
C GLU A 60 16.63 -1.37 -0.64
N SER A 61 16.41 -1.82 0.59
CA SER A 61 15.14 -2.43 1.00
C SER A 61 14.38 -1.49 1.92
N GLU A 62 13.18 -1.08 1.51
CA GLU A 62 12.25 -0.30 2.34
C GLU A 62 11.88 -1.03 3.64
N VAL A 63 11.87 -2.37 3.62
CA VAL A 63 11.60 -3.18 4.82
C VAL A 63 12.75 -3.08 5.81
N ALA A 64 13.99 -2.97 5.33
CA ALA A 64 15.14 -2.80 6.21
C ALA A 64 15.06 -1.45 6.94
N GLU A 65 14.67 -0.39 6.23
CA GLU A 65 14.45 0.94 6.82
C GLU A 65 13.34 0.92 7.89
N LEU A 66 12.23 0.22 7.62
CA LEU A 66 11.10 0.11 8.54
C LEU A 66 11.36 -0.80 9.75
N SER A 67 12.32 -1.73 9.63
CA SER A 67 12.48 -2.84 10.58
C SER A 67 12.80 -2.38 12.01
N ASP A 68 13.55 -1.29 12.15
CA ASP A 68 13.92 -0.76 13.46
C ASP A 68 12.71 -0.16 14.18
N ASP A 69 11.89 0.63 13.48
CA ASP A 69 10.69 1.25 14.03
C ASP A 69 9.62 0.21 14.38
N ASP A 70 9.41 -0.80 13.52
CA ASP A 70 8.48 -1.89 13.81
C ASP A 70 8.96 -2.73 15.01
N ALA A 71 10.28 -2.98 15.11
CA ALA A 71 10.85 -3.69 16.25
C ALA A 71 10.66 -2.91 17.57
N TRP A 72 10.85 -1.58 17.56
CA TRP A 72 10.60 -0.74 18.72
C TRP A 72 9.12 -0.68 19.09
N TYR A 73 8.25 -0.52 18.10
CA TYR A 73 6.79 -0.54 18.28
C TYR A 73 6.33 -1.86 18.93
N GLY A 74 6.79 -3.00 18.40
CA GLY A 74 6.49 -4.33 18.92
C GLY A 74 7.00 -4.55 20.35
N LYS A 75 8.24 -4.12 20.64
CA LYS A 75 8.82 -4.17 22.00
C LYS A 75 8.01 -3.34 22.99
N LEU A 76 7.69 -2.09 22.66
CA LEU A 76 6.92 -1.19 23.53
C LEU A 76 5.53 -1.76 23.84
N LYS A 77 4.82 -2.27 22.82
CA LYS A 77 3.53 -2.94 23.01
C LYS A 77 3.63 -4.15 23.94
N SER A 78 4.68 -4.96 23.77
CA SER A 78 4.92 -6.15 24.59
C SER A 78 5.21 -5.77 26.06
N TYR A 79 6.02 -4.74 26.28
CA TYR A 79 6.30 -4.23 27.63
C TYR A 79 5.07 -3.66 28.32
N ASN A 80 4.19 -2.96 27.60
CA ASN A 80 2.95 -2.46 28.17
C ASN A 80 2.00 -3.60 28.58
N ILE A 81 1.88 -4.64 27.75
CA ILE A 81 1.08 -5.83 28.11
C ILE A 81 1.64 -6.52 29.36
N ASP A 82 2.96 -6.64 29.46
CA ASP A 82 3.61 -7.19 30.66
C ASP A 82 3.41 -6.30 31.88
N ALA A 83 3.49 -4.98 31.72
CA ALA A 83 3.22 -4.03 32.79
C ALA A 83 1.76 -4.10 33.28
N LEU A 84 0.78 -4.28 32.37
CA LEU A 84 -0.62 -4.55 32.72
C LEU A 84 -0.76 -5.85 33.52
N ARG A 85 -0.10 -6.93 33.08
CA ARG A 85 -0.10 -8.21 33.79
C ARG A 85 0.50 -8.08 35.20
N LYS A 86 1.61 -7.35 35.35
CA LYS A 86 2.24 -7.07 36.65
C LYS A 86 1.39 -6.11 37.50
N GLY A 87 0.71 -5.16 36.89
CA GLY A 87 -0.23 -4.26 37.56
C GLY A 87 -1.47 -4.99 38.11
N MET A 88 -1.91 -6.06 37.44
CA MET A 88 -2.96 -6.96 37.97
C MET A 88 -2.47 -7.80 39.15
N ASN A 89 -1.19 -8.18 39.16
CA ASN A 89 -0.56 -8.96 40.23
C ASN A 89 0.42 -8.10 41.03
N GLN A 90 -0.10 -7.11 41.76
CA GLN A 90 0.73 -6.15 42.49
C GLN A 90 1.54 -6.83 43.59
N ILE A 91 2.79 -6.39 43.75
CA ILE A 91 3.62 -6.81 44.88
C ILE A 91 3.03 -6.16 46.14
N THR A 92 2.55 -7.00 47.04
CA THR A 92 2.11 -6.57 48.38
C THR A 92 3.29 -6.64 49.32
N TRP A 93 3.55 -5.55 50.04
CA TRP A 93 4.54 -5.51 51.11
C TRP A 93 3.82 -5.41 52.45
N MET A 94 4.44 -5.96 53.48
CA MET A 94 3.91 -5.97 54.84
C MET A 94 5.00 -5.57 55.81
N SER A 95 4.68 -4.70 56.76
CA SER A 95 5.57 -4.33 57.86
C SER A 95 4.87 -4.51 59.20
N GLY A 96 5.59 -5.03 60.21
CA GLY A 96 5.06 -5.25 61.57
C GLY A 96 4.24 -6.53 61.74
N VAL A 97 4.35 -7.48 60.81
CA VAL A 97 3.61 -8.76 60.81
C VAL A 97 4.40 -9.86 61.50
N ASP A 98 3.70 -10.69 62.26
CA ASP A 98 4.25 -11.90 62.90
C ASP A 98 4.80 -12.90 61.85
N PRO A 99 6.06 -13.38 61.99
CA PRO A 99 6.69 -14.30 61.05
C PRO A 99 5.88 -15.57 60.75
N GLU A 100 5.15 -16.14 61.71
CA GLU A 100 4.31 -17.33 61.48
C GLU A 100 3.10 -17.03 60.59
N SER A 101 2.52 -15.83 60.72
CA SER A 101 1.39 -15.38 59.89
C SER A 101 1.81 -15.07 58.45
N SER A 102 3.08 -14.69 58.24
CA SER A 102 3.64 -14.41 56.90
C SER A 102 3.88 -15.66 56.05
N GLN A 103 4.18 -16.82 56.68
CA GLN A 103 4.51 -18.07 55.97
C GLN A 103 3.29 -18.75 55.34
N ASN A 104 2.11 -18.61 55.95
CA ASN A 104 0.85 -19.18 55.44
C ASN A 104 0.04 -18.17 54.60
N PHE A 105 0.66 -17.06 54.19
CA PHE A 105 -0.02 -16.02 53.45
C PHE A 105 -0.34 -16.47 52.01
N ARG A 106 -1.63 -16.53 51.68
CA ARG A 106 -2.11 -16.88 50.33
C ARG A 106 -2.70 -15.65 49.64
N TYR A 107 -1.97 -15.12 48.66
CA TYR A 107 -2.42 -14.02 47.82
C TYR A 107 -3.36 -14.55 46.71
N VAL A 108 -4.67 -14.34 46.88
CA VAL A 108 -5.72 -14.65 45.88
C VAL A 108 -6.68 -13.47 45.81
N PRO A 109 -7.15 -13.08 44.60
CA PRO A 109 -8.15 -12.02 44.46
C PRO A 109 -9.40 -12.30 45.30
N GLY A 110 -9.80 -11.34 46.15
CA GLY A 110 -10.96 -11.46 47.02
C GLY A 110 -10.75 -12.27 48.31
N ALA A 111 -9.52 -12.68 48.63
CA ALA A 111 -9.22 -13.30 49.91
C ALA A 111 -9.25 -12.28 51.06
N LEU A 112 -9.92 -12.63 52.16
CA LEU A 112 -9.82 -11.89 53.42
C LEU A 112 -8.48 -12.24 54.08
N TRP A 113 -7.70 -11.22 54.44
CA TRP A 113 -6.42 -11.39 55.13
C TRP A 113 -6.59 -11.16 56.62
N ASP A 114 -6.38 -12.22 57.41
CA ASP A 114 -6.26 -12.14 58.87
C ASP A 114 -4.77 -12.14 59.22
N ILE A 115 -4.25 -10.98 59.65
CA ILE A 115 -2.82 -10.75 59.86
C ILE A 115 -2.61 -10.30 61.30
N LYS A 116 -1.81 -11.07 62.05
CA LYS A 116 -1.44 -10.73 63.42
C LYS A 116 -0.21 -9.85 63.46
N ALA A 117 -0.23 -8.87 64.34
CA ALA A 117 0.89 -7.99 64.60
C ALA A 117 1.95 -8.70 65.45
N ASP A 118 3.22 -8.42 65.20
CA ASP A 118 4.32 -8.97 66.01
C ASP A 118 4.28 -8.37 67.44
N PRO A 119 4.09 -9.20 68.48
CA PRO A 119 4.01 -8.73 69.87
C PRO A 119 5.35 -8.15 70.38
N SER A 120 6.48 -8.43 69.72
CA SER A 120 7.78 -7.88 70.08
C SER A 120 7.99 -6.42 69.65
N GLN A 121 7.15 -5.90 68.74
CA GLN A 121 7.18 -4.50 68.30
C GLN A 121 6.24 -3.58 69.08
N ALA A 122 5.54 -4.09 70.09
CA ALA A 122 4.68 -3.28 70.96
C ALA A 122 5.53 -2.45 71.94
N SER A 123 5.74 -1.17 71.63
CA SER A 123 6.26 -0.20 72.60
C SER A 123 5.23 0.03 73.71
N GLY A 124 5.66 0.00 74.97
CA GLY A 124 4.85 -0.10 76.19
C GLY A 124 3.83 1.02 76.52
N ASP A 125 3.35 1.78 75.54
CA ASP A 125 2.33 2.82 75.73
C ASP A 125 1.20 2.79 74.67
N SER A 126 1.18 1.79 73.77
CA SER A 126 0.04 1.56 72.87
C SER A 126 -0.17 0.06 72.60
N ASN A 127 -1.38 -0.40 72.85
CA ASN A 127 -1.71 -1.83 72.99
C ASN A 127 -2.01 -2.53 71.65
N ALA A 128 -1.35 -2.14 70.55
CA ALA A 128 -1.42 -2.85 69.28
C ALA A 128 -0.20 -2.51 68.42
N ALA A 129 0.64 -3.49 68.11
CA ALA A 129 1.63 -3.34 67.06
C ALA A 129 0.88 -3.02 65.73
N THR A 130 1.25 -1.92 65.08
CA THR A 130 0.55 -1.45 63.88
C THR A 130 1.04 -2.24 62.67
N VAL A 131 0.18 -3.12 62.16
CA VAL A 131 0.42 -3.80 60.89
C VAL A 131 0.11 -2.84 59.75
N HIS A 132 1.10 -2.60 58.89
CA HIS A 132 0.87 -1.92 57.62
C HIS A 132 1.00 -2.93 56.48
N VAL A 133 -0.06 -3.01 55.67
CA VAL A 133 -0.06 -3.75 54.42
C VAL A 133 -0.29 -2.73 53.31
N GLY A 134 0.68 -2.63 52.41
CA GLY A 134 0.59 -1.77 51.24
C GLY A 134 0.82 -2.58 49.98
N THR A 135 0.35 -2.07 48.85
CA THR A 135 0.78 -2.56 47.55
C THR A 135 1.75 -1.57 46.96
N ILE A 136 2.76 -2.07 46.25
CA ILE A 136 3.51 -1.24 45.30
C ILE A 136 2.62 -1.12 44.08
N SER A 137 1.82 -0.05 44.03
CA SER A 137 1.00 0.24 42.87
C SER A 137 1.92 0.59 41.69
N ASN A 138 1.67 -0.05 40.54
CA ASN A 138 2.20 0.45 39.28
C ASN A 138 1.26 1.54 38.80
N GLY A 139 1.47 2.77 39.27
CA GLY A 139 0.75 3.93 38.76
C GLY A 139 1.05 4.07 37.27
N PHE A 140 0.06 3.84 36.39
CA PHE A 140 0.16 4.03 34.95
C PHE A 140 0.24 5.53 34.56
N GLU A 141 0.98 6.32 35.32
CA GLU A 141 1.22 7.74 35.09
C GLU A 141 1.90 7.99 33.73
N TYR A 142 2.57 6.96 33.18
CA TYR A 142 3.21 6.98 31.87
C TYR A 142 2.27 6.64 30.68
N SER A 143 0.99 6.35 30.91
CA SER A 143 0.05 5.94 29.84
C SER A 143 -0.07 6.97 28.71
N ALA A 144 -0.10 8.25 29.04
CA ALA A 144 -0.13 9.33 28.05
C ALA A 144 1.19 9.42 27.25
N ALA A 145 2.34 9.33 27.94
CA ALA A 145 3.64 9.33 27.28
C ALA A 145 3.83 8.10 26.36
N PHE A 146 3.32 6.94 26.78
CA PHE A 146 3.32 5.71 25.99
C PHE A 146 2.45 5.85 24.72
N GLN A 147 1.22 6.36 24.85
CA GLN A 147 0.33 6.60 23.71
C GLN A 147 0.96 7.57 22.70
N ASN A 148 1.56 8.67 23.20
CA ASN A 148 2.26 9.62 22.35
C ASN A 148 3.46 8.99 21.63
N SER A 149 4.28 8.22 22.34
CA SER A 149 5.45 7.54 21.75
C SER A 149 5.03 6.54 20.67
N LEU A 150 3.97 5.77 20.92
CA LEU A 150 3.44 4.79 19.98
C LEU A 150 2.81 5.47 18.76
N SER A 151 2.13 6.60 18.95
CA SER A 151 1.58 7.42 17.86
C SER A 151 2.69 8.02 17.00
N ASN A 152 3.77 8.50 17.61
CA ASN A 152 4.92 9.06 16.90
C ASN A 152 5.60 7.99 16.04
N ILE A 153 5.95 6.83 16.61
CA ILE A 153 6.56 5.73 15.84
C ILE A 153 5.65 5.30 14.68
N LYS A 154 4.32 5.26 14.89
CA LYS A 154 3.37 4.94 13.82
C LYS A 154 3.32 6.02 12.73
N GLN A 155 3.46 7.29 13.10
CA GLN A 155 3.52 8.40 12.15
C GLN A 155 4.84 8.36 11.38
N ASP A 156 5.97 8.13 12.04
CA ASP A 156 7.29 8.01 11.42
C ASP A 156 7.30 6.88 10.38
N MET A 157 6.80 5.69 10.74
CA MET A 157 6.65 4.55 9.82
C MET A 157 5.80 4.89 8.58
N ARG A 158 4.78 5.74 8.73
CA ARG A 158 3.90 6.16 7.65
C ARG A 158 4.52 7.21 6.76
N ASP A 159 5.21 8.17 7.36
CA ASP A 159 5.92 9.22 6.65
C ASP A 159 7.07 8.63 5.81
N LEU A 160 7.76 7.62 6.37
CA LEU A 160 8.79 6.85 5.68
C LEU A 160 8.24 6.14 4.44
N LEU A 161 7.05 5.54 4.51
CA LEU A 161 6.42 4.88 3.36
C LEU A 161 5.59 5.83 2.47
N GLY A 162 5.44 7.10 2.84
CA GLY A 162 4.54 8.05 2.19
C GLY A 162 3.06 7.65 2.28
N ILE A 163 2.67 6.80 3.23
CA ILE A 163 1.30 6.30 3.40
C ILE A 163 0.54 7.23 4.34
N PRO A 164 -0.52 7.91 3.88
CA PRO A 164 -1.25 8.85 4.71
C PRO A 164 -2.10 8.18 5.80
N ASP A 165 -2.34 8.89 6.91
CA ASP A 165 -3.28 8.44 7.94
C ASP A 165 -4.72 8.87 7.68
N LEU A 166 -5.56 7.91 7.34
CA LEU A 166 -7.00 8.12 7.12
C LEU A 166 -7.81 8.28 8.42
N ASN A 167 -7.21 8.04 9.59
CA ASN A 167 -7.93 8.10 10.86
C ASN A 167 -7.98 9.49 11.50
N GLN A 168 -7.21 10.45 10.99
CA GLN A 168 -7.25 11.82 11.49
C GLN A 168 -8.52 12.51 10.98
N GLU A 169 -9.16 13.29 11.87
CA GLU A 169 -10.39 14.01 11.56
C GLU A 169 -10.20 15.03 10.43
N SER A 170 -9.02 15.65 10.36
CA SER A 170 -8.57 16.51 9.25
C SER A 170 -8.52 15.77 7.90
N THR A 171 -8.21 14.47 7.90
CA THR A 171 -8.15 13.66 6.69
C THR A 171 -9.56 13.37 6.14
N LYS A 172 -10.59 13.32 7.00
CA LYS A 172 -11.97 13.04 6.57
C LYS A 172 -12.54 14.16 5.71
N ASP A 173 -12.24 15.41 6.04
CA ASP A 173 -12.68 16.56 5.23
C ASP A 173 -11.98 16.55 3.87
N MET A 174 -10.71 16.18 3.83
CA MET A 174 -9.90 16.11 2.61
C MET A 174 -10.24 14.91 1.69
N ILE A 175 -10.82 13.83 2.24
CA ILE A 175 -11.34 12.68 1.47
C ILE A 175 -12.58 13.04 0.63
N THR A 176 -13.33 14.09 1.00
CA THR A 176 -14.59 14.44 0.31
C THR A 176 -14.42 15.01 -1.10
N SER A 177 -13.19 15.40 -1.49
CA SER A 177 -12.86 15.86 -2.85
C SER A 177 -11.81 14.94 -3.47
N GLY A 178 -11.97 14.54 -4.73
CA GLY A 178 -10.95 13.72 -5.39
C GLY A 178 -9.60 14.42 -5.56
N LYS A 179 -9.57 15.77 -5.61
CA LYS A 179 -8.31 16.54 -5.58
C LYS A 179 -7.64 16.45 -4.21
N GLY A 180 -8.41 16.52 -3.13
CA GLY A 180 -7.91 16.32 -1.77
C GLY A 180 -7.37 14.91 -1.57
N LEU A 181 -8.06 13.90 -2.07
CA LEU A 181 -7.60 12.51 -2.06
C LEU A 181 -6.29 12.33 -2.85
N LYS A 182 -6.20 12.88 -4.07
CA LYS A 182 -4.96 12.84 -4.88
C LYS A 182 -3.80 13.53 -4.15
N ALA A 183 -4.03 14.68 -3.51
CA ALA A 183 -3.02 15.39 -2.74
C ALA A 183 -2.54 14.59 -1.51
N LEU A 184 -3.44 13.87 -0.85
CA LEU A 184 -3.11 13.01 0.29
C LEU A 184 -2.19 11.85 -0.11
N TYR A 185 -2.46 11.22 -1.26
CA TYR A 185 -1.65 10.12 -1.79
C TYR A 185 -0.45 10.58 -2.60
N TRP A 186 -0.25 11.88 -2.80
CA TRP A 186 0.82 12.41 -3.65
C TRP A 186 2.22 11.88 -3.30
N PRO A 187 2.64 11.83 -2.01
CA PRO A 187 3.93 11.25 -1.66
C PRO A 187 4.08 9.78 -2.07
N LEU A 188 3.01 8.99 -1.93
CA LEU A 188 2.99 7.59 -2.36
C LEU A 188 3.05 7.47 -3.88
N ILE A 189 2.34 8.33 -4.61
CA ILE A 189 2.38 8.38 -6.08
C ILE A 189 3.80 8.66 -6.55
N CYS A 190 4.47 9.69 -6.01
CA CYS A 190 5.85 10.01 -6.38
C CYS A 190 6.80 8.83 -6.18
N ARG A 191 6.73 8.14 -5.03
CA ARG A 191 7.52 6.93 -4.78
C ARG A 191 7.20 5.80 -5.77
N CYS A 192 5.93 5.62 -6.12
CA CYS A 192 5.53 4.63 -7.12
C CYS A 192 6.08 4.99 -8.52
N GLU A 193 6.10 6.27 -8.89
CA GLU A 193 6.69 6.75 -10.15
C GLU A 193 8.21 6.54 -10.19
N GLU A 194 8.91 6.82 -9.09
CA GLU A 194 10.34 6.57 -8.93
C GLU A 194 10.67 5.08 -9.13
N LYS A 195 9.92 4.19 -8.46
CA LYS A 195 10.04 2.74 -8.69
C LYS A 195 9.72 2.36 -10.13
N MET A 196 8.68 2.96 -10.70
CA MET A 196 8.27 2.66 -12.06
C MET A 196 9.34 3.06 -13.09
N ALA A 197 10.20 4.03 -12.78
CA ALA A 197 11.36 4.36 -13.61
C ALA A 197 12.35 3.19 -13.75
N SER A 198 12.56 2.40 -12.69
CA SER A 198 13.40 1.19 -12.73
C SER A 198 12.67 -0.02 -13.31
N TRP A 199 11.37 -0.11 -13.09
CA TRP A 199 10.54 -1.23 -13.55
C TRP A 199 10.18 -1.15 -15.04
N LYS A 200 9.97 0.06 -15.57
CA LYS A 200 9.55 0.24 -16.97
C LYS A 200 10.55 -0.36 -17.97
N PRO A 201 11.88 -0.10 -17.90
CA PRO A 201 12.85 -0.76 -18.76
C PRO A 201 12.87 -2.28 -18.61
N ALA A 202 12.67 -2.79 -17.38
CA ALA A 202 12.64 -4.23 -17.12
C ALA A 202 11.44 -4.91 -17.78
N LEU A 203 10.27 -4.26 -17.74
CA LEU A 203 9.05 -4.75 -18.35
C LEU A 203 9.09 -4.63 -19.89
N GLU A 204 9.66 -3.54 -20.42
CA GLU A 204 9.94 -3.39 -21.86
C GLU A 204 10.87 -4.52 -22.34
N TRP A 205 11.95 -4.77 -21.61
CA TRP A 205 12.87 -5.88 -21.87
C TRP A 205 12.19 -7.25 -21.79
N LEU A 206 11.28 -7.45 -20.84
CA LEU A 206 10.53 -8.69 -20.71
C LEU A 206 9.64 -8.92 -21.93
N ALA A 207 8.96 -7.88 -22.41
CA ALA A 207 8.15 -7.95 -23.62
C ALA A 207 9.01 -8.25 -24.87
N GLU A 208 10.17 -7.61 -25.01
CA GLU A 208 11.13 -7.95 -26.07
C GLU A 208 11.62 -9.40 -25.97
N LEU A 209 11.91 -9.87 -24.76
CA LEU A 209 12.34 -11.25 -24.52
C LEU A 209 11.24 -12.23 -24.94
N LEU A 210 9.98 -11.96 -24.59
CA LEU A 210 8.84 -12.80 -25.00
C LEU A 210 8.71 -12.88 -26.52
N LEU A 211 8.91 -11.77 -27.23
CA LEU A 211 8.91 -11.76 -28.69
C LEU A 211 10.08 -12.57 -29.26
N SER A 212 11.29 -12.40 -28.71
CA SER A 212 12.46 -13.20 -29.12
C SER A 212 12.29 -14.70 -28.82
N ALA A 213 11.60 -15.04 -27.73
CA ALA A 213 11.31 -16.41 -27.34
C ALA A 213 10.29 -17.06 -28.28
N ALA A 214 9.30 -16.29 -28.75
CA ALA A 214 8.35 -16.74 -29.76
C ALA A 214 9.08 -17.21 -31.03
N ASP A 215 10.09 -16.45 -31.49
CA ASP A 215 10.93 -16.81 -32.63
C ASP A 215 11.86 -18.02 -32.36
N ALA A 216 12.47 -18.07 -31.17
CA ALA A 216 13.47 -19.08 -30.83
C ALA A 216 12.89 -20.50 -30.63
N PHE A 217 11.62 -20.62 -30.23
CA PHE A 217 10.95 -21.89 -29.93
C PHE A 217 9.92 -22.29 -31.01
N PRO A 218 10.25 -23.27 -31.87
CA PRO A 218 9.34 -23.79 -32.89
C PRO A 218 8.08 -24.45 -32.33
N ALA A 219 8.11 -24.88 -31.06
CA ALA A 219 6.94 -25.46 -30.39
C ALA A 219 5.81 -24.44 -30.19
N LEU A 220 6.14 -23.15 -30.03
CA LEU A 220 5.14 -22.09 -29.90
C LEU A 220 4.41 -21.82 -31.21
N HIS A 221 5.10 -21.98 -32.34
CA HIS A 221 4.53 -21.86 -33.68
C HIS A 221 3.45 -22.94 -33.96
N GLN A 222 3.57 -24.12 -33.34
CA GLN A 222 2.56 -25.19 -33.48
C GLN A 222 1.25 -24.84 -32.75
N VAL A 223 1.30 -24.03 -31.71
CA VAL A 223 0.13 -23.68 -30.87
C VAL A 223 -0.52 -22.39 -31.33
N TYR A 224 0.29 -21.38 -31.68
CA TYR A 224 -0.17 -20.02 -31.94
C TYR A 224 -0.09 -19.61 -33.43
N GLY A 225 0.49 -20.45 -34.29
CA GLY A 225 0.68 -20.19 -35.72
C GLY A 225 2.00 -19.47 -36.04
N ASP A 226 2.21 -19.16 -37.32
CA ASP A 226 3.41 -18.43 -37.78
C ASP A 226 3.35 -16.97 -37.35
N PHE A 227 4.31 -16.57 -36.52
CA PHE A 227 4.49 -15.18 -36.14
C PHE A 227 5.19 -14.42 -37.27
N LYS A 228 4.57 -13.34 -37.75
CA LYS A 228 5.23 -12.40 -38.66
C LYS A 228 5.78 -11.24 -37.87
N ALA A 229 7.09 -11.01 -37.97
CA ALA A 229 7.73 -9.84 -37.39
C ALA A 229 7.08 -8.56 -37.95
N ALA A 230 6.35 -7.84 -37.11
CA ALA A 230 5.80 -6.52 -37.40
C ALA A 230 6.56 -5.48 -36.57
N PRO A 231 6.70 -4.22 -37.05
CA PRO A 231 7.24 -3.15 -36.21
C PRO A 231 6.30 -2.96 -35.01
N TYR A 232 6.84 -3.07 -33.81
CA TYR A 232 6.11 -2.90 -32.56
C TYR A 232 6.72 -1.74 -31.76
N ALA A 233 5.87 -1.03 -31.02
CA ALA A 233 6.27 -0.09 -29.99
C ALA A 233 5.63 -0.56 -28.68
N ILE A 234 6.45 -0.80 -27.65
CA ILE A 234 5.96 -1.21 -26.33
C ILE A 234 5.77 0.05 -25.51
N THR A 235 4.53 0.29 -25.05
CA THR A 235 4.20 1.37 -24.12
C THR A 235 3.68 0.77 -22.83
N ILE A 236 4.19 1.27 -21.71
CA ILE A 236 3.78 0.82 -20.37
C ILE A 236 3.14 2.01 -19.67
N ASP A 237 1.84 1.88 -19.44
CA ASP A 237 1.03 2.87 -18.74
C ASP A 237 0.79 2.42 -17.30
N ASN A 238 1.15 3.27 -16.35
CA ASN A 238 0.88 3.03 -14.94
C ASN A 238 -0.51 3.57 -14.59
N GLN A 239 -1.38 2.73 -14.01
CA GLN A 239 -2.73 3.12 -13.62
C GLN A 239 -2.87 3.03 -12.10
N TYR A 240 -3.19 4.17 -11.47
CA TYR A 240 -3.45 4.25 -10.04
C TYR A 240 -4.96 4.02 -9.77
N PRO A 241 -5.34 3.13 -8.85
CA PRO A 241 -6.72 2.90 -8.47
C PRO A 241 -7.19 3.99 -7.48
N LEU A 242 -7.04 5.26 -7.84
CA LEU A 242 -7.53 6.38 -7.05
C LEU A 242 -8.90 6.81 -7.61
N PRO A 243 -9.92 7.01 -6.75
CA PRO A 243 -11.16 7.65 -7.16
C PRO A 243 -10.85 8.99 -7.81
N GLU A 244 -11.01 9.07 -9.12
CA GLU A 244 -11.00 10.36 -9.81
C GLU A 244 -12.36 11.01 -9.62
N ASP A 245 -12.35 12.30 -9.32
CA ASP A 245 -13.59 13.07 -9.25
C ASP A 245 -14.06 13.36 -10.67
N GLU A 246 -14.65 12.33 -11.30
CA GLU A 246 -15.23 12.48 -12.64
C GLU A 246 -16.29 13.60 -12.68
N GLY A 247 -16.94 13.89 -11.55
CA GLY A 247 -17.92 14.96 -11.43
C GLY A 247 -17.29 16.34 -11.57
N ASP A 248 -16.26 16.61 -10.78
CA ASP A 248 -15.51 17.88 -10.83
C ASP A 248 -14.80 18.05 -12.18
N GLU A 249 -14.22 16.99 -12.76
CA GLU A 249 -13.59 17.07 -14.08
C GLU A 249 -14.59 17.30 -15.20
N LYS A 250 -15.77 16.67 -15.16
CA LYS A 250 -16.86 16.96 -16.11
C LYS A 250 -17.32 18.40 -15.98
N GLN A 251 -17.45 18.92 -14.75
CA GLN A 251 -17.87 20.30 -14.52
C GLN A 251 -16.84 21.32 -15.00
N LEU A 252 -15.55 21.05 -14.78
CA LEU A 252 -14.45 21.89 -15.27
C LEU A 252 -14.38 21.85 -16.80
N ASP A 253 -14.42 20.66 -17.40
CA ASP A 253 -14.42 20.51 -18.85
C ASP A 253 -15.66 21.18 -19.50
N LEU A 254 -16.82 21.16 -18.84
CA LEU A 254 -18.04 21.88 -19.28
C LEU A 254 -17.86 23.40 -19.19
N SER A 255 -17.20 23.89 -18.14
CA SER A 255 -16.87 25.32 -17.99
C SER A 255 -15.90 25.79 -19.07
N GLU A 256 -14.87 25.00 -19.40
CA GLU A 256 -13.92 25.32 -20.47
C GLU A 256 -14.56 25.35 -21.86
N VAL A 257 -15.59 24.52 -22.08
CA VAL A 257 -16.40 24.56 -23.31
C VAL A 257 -17.27 25.82 -23.36
N ASN A 258 -17.90 26.19 -22.24
CA ASN A 258 -18.69 27.44 -22.14
C ASN A 258 -17.82 28.68 -22.35
N ASP A 259 -16.59 28.68 -21.83
CA ASP A 259 -15.61 29.77 -21.97
C ASP A 259 -14.88 29.76 -23.33
N LYS A 260 -15.21 28.79 -24.21
CA LYS A 260 -14.63 28.60 -25.56
C LYS A 260 -13.12 28.34 -25.59
N THR A 261 -12.53 27.99 -24.46
CA THR A 261 -11.14 27.52 -24.34
C THR A 261 -10.96 26.10 -24.86
N ARG A 262 -12.04 25.30 -24.87
CA ARG A 262 -12.04 23.91 -25.36
C ARG A 262 -13.22 23.67 -26.31
N SER A 263 -13.01 22.82 -27.33
CA SER A 263 -14.09 22.50 -28.28
C SER A 263 -15.06 21.46 -27.70
N ALA A 264 -16.35 21.64 -27.98
CA ALA A 264 -17.39 20.66 -27.61
C ALA A 264 -17.10 19.26 -28.15
N LYS A 265 -16.44 19.16 -29.32
CA LYS A 265 -15.97 17.88 -29.89
C LYS A 265 -14.99 17.15 -28.96
N SER A 266 -14.02 17.87 -28.42
CA SER A 266 -13.03 17.28 -27.50
C SER A 266 -13.63 16.91 -26.13
N TYR A 267 -14.74 17.54 -25.74
CA TYR A 267 -15.52 17.17 -24.56
C TYR A 267 -16.30 15.87 -24.80
N ILE A 268 -17.00 15.76 -25.93
CA ILE A 268 -17.75 14.56 -26.33
C ILE A 268 -16.80 13.39 -26.60
N MET A 269 -15.61 13.62 -27.15
CA MET A 269 -14.60 12.55 -27.25
C MET A 269 -14.13 12.04 -25.88
N LYS A 270 -14.00 12.91 -24.88
CA LYS A 270 -13.51 12.51 -23.54
C LYS A 270 -14.62 11.84 -22.71
N TRP A 271 -15.84 12.35 -22.79
CA TRP A 271 -16.95 11.96 -21.90
C TRP A 271 -18.14 11.31 -22.60
N GLY A 272 -18.19 11.33 -23.93
CA GLY A 272 -19.25 10.73 -24.73
C GLY A 272 -19.13 9.21 -24.82
N GLY A 273 -20.28 8.58 -25.09
CA GLY A 273 -20.44 7.13 -25.27
C GLY A 273 -21.39 6.51 -24.26
N ALA A 274 -22.13 5.48 -24.68
CA ALA A 274 -23.12 4.77 -23.85
C ALA A 274 -22.51 4.04 -22.64
N ALA A 275 -21.18 3.95 -22.55
CA ALA A 275 -20.45 3.46 -21.40
C ALA A 275 -19.08 4.16 -21.35
N THR A 276 -18.95 5.14 -20.45
CA THR A 276 -17.75 5.85 -19.99
C THR A 276 -16.40 5.30 -20.49
N LYS A 277 -16.04 5.63 -21.74
CA LYS A 277 -14.70 5.62 -22.36
C LYS A 277 -14.83 5.96 -23.84
N GLY A 278 -14.44 7.18 -24.21
CA GLY A 278 -13.97 7.53 -25.56
C GLY A 278 -14.89 7.16 -26.74
N THR A 279 -15.68 8.11 -27.23
CA THR A 279 -16.38 7.98 -28.51
C THR A 279 -15.39 8.17 -29.69
N ASP A 280 -15.56 7.40 -30.77
CA ASP A 280 -14.80 7.53 -32.02
C ASP A 280 -15.00 8.94 -32.62
N PRO A 281 -13.96 9.57 -33.23
CA PRO A 281 -14.09 10.86 -33.89
C PRO A 281 -15.31 11.06 -34.79
N ASP A 282 -15.75 10.01 -35.49
CA ASP A 282 -16.89 10.07 -36.41
C ASP A 282 -18.23 10.10 -35.67
N ASP A 283 -18.35 9.39 -34.55
CA ASP A 283 -19.54 9.39 -33.69
C ASP A 283 -19.67 10.72 -32.91
N ALA A 284 -18.54 11.36 -32.56
CA ALA A 284 -18.53 12.66 -31.91
C ALA A 284 -19.03 13.80 -32.84
N ASP A 285 -18.78 13.69 -34.15
CA ASP A 285 -19.30 14.64 -35.14
C ASP A 285 -20.81 14.43 -35.36
N ALA A 286 -21.28 13.18 -35.37
CA ALA A 286 -22.71 12.87 -35.48
C ALA A 286 -23.54 13.43 -34.31
N GLU A 287 -23.03 13.32 -33.07
CA GLU A 287 -23.67 13.91 -31.89
C GLU A 287 -23.69 15.44 -31.95
N LEU A 288 -22.62 16.08 -32.44
CA LEU A 288 -22.60 17.54 -32.64
C LEU A 288 -23.60 18.00 -33.70
N GLU A 289 -23.75 17.25 -34.80
CA GLU A 289 -24.76 17.53 -35.82
C GLU A 289 -26.19 17.37 -35.27
N GLN A 290 -26.42 16.39 -34.39
CA GLN A 290 -27.70 16.23 -33.71
C GLN A 290 -27.99 17.39 -32.77
N ILE A 291 -27.02 17.80 -31.95
CA ILE A 291 -27.14 18.98 -31.08
C ILE A 291 -27.43 20.25 -31.88
N ALA A 292 -26.77 20.43 -33.03
CA ALA A 292 -27.03 21.59 -33.91
C ALA A 292 -28.45 21.58 -34.49
N LYS A 293 -28.97 20.39 -34.87
CA LYS A 293 -30.36 20.23 -35.32
C LYS A 293 -31.36 20.51 -34.19
N GLU A 294 -31.10 20.04 -32.99
CA GLU A 294 -31.94 20.30 -31.81
C GLU A 294 -31.96 21.79 -31.45
N GLN A 295 -30.82 22.48 -31.51
CA GLN A 295 -30.75 23.93 -31.31
C GLN A 295 -31.50 24.73 -32.38
N GLN A 296 -31.41 24.32 -33.65
CA GLN A 296 -32.17 24.95 -34.74
C GLN A 296 -33.68 24.76 -34.54
N MET A 297 -34.13 23.53 -34.22
CA MET A 297 -35.54 23.27 -33.92
C MET A 297 -36.04 24.07 -32.71
N PHE A 298 -35.22 24.22 -31.68
CA PHE A 298 -35.57 25.00 -30.49
C PHE A 298 -35.63 26.51 -30.78
N ASN A 299 -34.67 27.06 -31.53
CA ASN A 299 -34.67 28.47 -31.92
C ASN A 299 -35.83 28.81 -32.88
N ASP A 300 -36.16 27.93 -33.82
CA ASP A 300 -37.29 28.11 -34.73
C ASP A 300 -38.64 28.05 -33.99
N SER A 301 -38.73 27.26 -32.91
CA SER A 301 -39.92 27.20 -32.06
C SER A 301 -40.14 28.45 -31.20
N PHE A 302 -39.09 29.25 -30.93
CA PHE A 302 -39.18 30.49 -30.15
C PHE A 302 -39.57 31.71 -31.01
N VAL A 303 -39.39 31.64 -32.33
CA VAL A 303 -39.78 32.71 -33.27
C VAL A 303 -41.24 32.57 -33.72
N ALA A 304 -41.89 31.43 -33.46
CA ALA A 304 -43.29 31.20 -33.79
C ALA A 304 -44.24 31.59 -32.63
N GLU A 305 -44.78 32.82 -32.75
CA GLU A 305 -45.95 33.45 -32.09
C GLU A 305 -45.74 34.37 -30.87
N PRO A 306 -46.39 35.57 -30.83
CA PRO A 306 -47.52 36.01 -31.68
C PRO A 306 -47.33 37.40 -32.36
N GLU A 307 -47.63 37.46 -33.67
CA GLU A 307 -48.32 38.63 -34.25
C GLU A 307 -49.72 38.19 -34.66
N LEU A 308 -50.69 38.33 -33.75
CA LEU A 308 -52.09 38.38 -34.12
C LEU A 308 -52.81 39.55 -33.41
N ILE A 309 -53.13 40.52 -34.26
CA ILE A 309 -54.33 41.37 -34.27
C ILE A 309 -54.24 42.69 -33.47
N GLY A 310 -53.98 43.76 -34.22
CA GLY A 310 -54.21 45.15 -33.81
C GLY A 310 -54.33 46.11 -35.00
N GLY A 311 -55.56 46.32 -35.48
CA GLY A 311 -56.00 47.45 -36.33
C GLY A 311 -56.18 47.12 -37.82
N ALA A 312 -57.27 47.45 -38.51
CA ALA A 312 -58.43 48.26 -38.16
C ALA A 312 -59.54 48.04 -39.21
N GLU A 313 -60.80 47.95 -38.77
CA GLU A 313 -61.96 48.69 -39.30
C GLU A 313 -63.00 48.84 -38.18
#